data_AF-A0A223P094-F1
#
_entry.id   AF-A0A223P094-F1
#
_cell.length_a   1.000
_cell.length_b   1.000
_cell.length_c   1.000
_cell.angle_alpha   90.00
_cell.angle_beta   90.00
_cell.angle_gamma   90.00
#
_symmetry.space_group_name_H-M   'P 1'
#
loop_
_entity.id
_entity.type
_entity.pdbx_description
1 polymer ?
#
loop_
_entity_poly.entity_id
_entity_poly.type
_entity_poly.pdbx_seq_one_letter_code
_entity_poly.pdbx_strand_id
1 'polypeptide(L)'
;MNRISLLLIIQLAFVTLSFSQSVVAGRNIKLPEDSVILIKSLNNLIEKRSGIDPDFQIETSALLDEMEGMKFKLVNISPIDSLDFLIQLSSFEDGTFRSSFKLIAKTQGKAYFFSSPLRRNTLNWKIKKTGDFVLYRNSKEKTPLLYRYIRTAQSFDRKLKAPVYVTKVYYHDNFTDLMGLLGEEYKIAYNGIGSLNKSWYHEGACIILIGARTNDVVAFDLHDLWHDRLHHIVNVEIINRPIDEACAYLYGGSWGIYTWDDILQNFKQYMGADHNWLKAFDEHRKFGGVRTPLYADYVLDALICQKIEKEQGFANVITFLSCGKKEAGNANYFKALEKITGITRANFNVQLEKLVH
;
A
#
# COMPACT_ATOMS: atom_id res chain seq x y z
N MET A 1 -23.73 23.21 37.89
CA MET A 1 -22.96 22.69 36.73
C MET A 1 -21.53 23.20 36.83
N ASN A 2 -20.56 22.32 37.03
CA ASN A 2 -19.15 22.69 37.19
C ASN A 2 -18.60 23.30 35.90
N ARG A 3 -17.84 24.40 36.01
CA ARG A 3 -17.21 25.11 34.87
C ARG A 3 -16.35 24.21 33.98
N ILE A 4 -15.86 23.08 34.51
CA ILE A 4 -15.10 22.06 33.78
C ILE A 4 -15.99 21.29 32.79
N SER A 5 -17.26 21.04 33.12
CA SER A 5 -18.18 20.30 32.24
C SER A 5 -18.63 21.12 31.03
N LEU A 6 -18.65 22.46 31.13
CA LEU A 6 -19.01 23.33 30.01
C LEU A 6 -17.86 23.48 28.99
N LEU A 7 -16.60 23.48 29.47
CA LEU A 7 -15.42 23.54 28.59
C LEU A 7 -15.24 22.25 27.77
N LEU A 8 -15.54 21.08 28.35
CA LEU A 8 -15.45 19.79 27.67
C LEU A 8 -16.50 19.63 26.56
N ILE A 9 -17.71 20.16 26.76
CA ILE A 9 -18.78 20.13 25.76
C ILE A 9 -18.48 21.10 24.61
N ILE A 10 -17.86 22.25 24.90
CA ILE A 10 -17.42 23.19 23.85
C ILE A 10 -16.26 22.60 23.04
N GLN A 11 -15.30 21.92 23.67
CA GLN A 11 -14.23 21.24 22.92
C GLN A 11 -14.74 20.05 22.08
N LEU A 12 -15.71 19.27 22.56
CA LEU A 12 -16.33 18.22 21.73
C LEU A 12 -17.11 18.77 20.53
N ALA A 13 -17.75 19.94 20.66
CA ALA A 13 -18.47 20.58 19.57
C ALA A 13 -17.54 21.14 18.47
N PHE A 14 -16.30 21.52 18.80
CA PHE A 14 -15.32 21.99 17.81
C PHE A 14 -14.59 20.86 17.07
N VAL A 15 -14.55 19.64 17.62
CA VAL A 15 -13.98 18.48 16.91
C VAL A 15 -14.94 17.94 15.83
N THR A 16 -16.25 18.15 15.96
CA THR A 16 -17.24 17.67 14.98
C THR A 16 -17.55 18.63 13.83
N LEU A 17 -17.01 19.86 13.83
CA LEU A 17 -17.31 20.89 12.80
C LEU A 17 -16.24 21.05 11.71
N SER A 18 -15.18 20.24 11.71
CA SER A 18 -14.06 20.38 10.75
C SER A 18 -14.05 19.40 9.58
N PHE A 19 -15.12 18.63 9.33
CA PHE A 19 -15.15 17.59 8.30
C PHE A 19 -16.09 17.81 7.11
N SER A 20 -16.79 18.95 7.01
CA SER A 20 -17.45 19.25 5.72
C SER A 20 -16.43 19.86 4.75
N GLN A 21 -15.96 19.03 3.82
CA GLN A 21 -15.07 19.42 2.73
C GLN A 21 -15.93 19.84 1.54
N SER A 22 -16.58 21.00 1.62
CA SER A 22 -17.31 21.51 0.46
C SER A 22 -16.35 22.04 -0.60
N VAL A 23 -16.41 21.49 -1.80
CA VAL A 23 -15.77 22.03 -3.00
C VAL A 23 -16.32 23.42 -3.27
N VAL A 24 -15.42 24.41 -3.32
CA VAL A 24 -15.75 25.80 -3.64
C VAL A 24 -15.44 26.07 -5.10
N ALA A 25 -16.44 26.52 -5.87
CA ALA A 25 -16.24 27.00 -7.23
C ALA A 25 -15.62 28.40 -7.25
N GLY A 26 -14.60 28.61 -8.07
CA GLY A 26 -14.05 29.93 -8.32
C GLY A 26 -15.08 30.85 -9.00
N ARG A 27 -15.03 32.15 -8.69
CA ARG A 27 -16.00 33.17 -9.21
C ARG A 27 -16.05 33.27 -10.74
N ASN A 28 -15.05 32.76 -11.46
CA ASN A 28 -14.91 32.90 -12.91
C ASN A 28 -15.23 31.61 -13.69
N ILE A 29 -15.69 30.54 -13.04
CA ILE A 29 -16.00 29.28 -13.71
C ILE A 29 -17.42 29.37 -14.30
N LYS A 30 -17.53 29.21 -15.62
CA LYS A 30 -18.83 29.00 -16.27
C LYS A 30 -19.24 27.56 -16.04
N LEU A 31 -20.30 27.39 -15.24
CA LEU A 31 -20.79 26.08 -14.89
C LEU A 31 -21.93 25.67 -15.85
N PRO A 32 -22.16 24.35 -16.06
CA PRO A 32 -23.35 23.84 -16.73
C PRO A 32 -24.65 24.34 -16.07
N GLU A 33 -25.78 24.30 -16.79
CA GLU A 33 -27.08 24.75 -16.26
C GLU A 33 -27.51 23.99 -14.99
N ASP A 34 -27.10 22.74 -14.85
CA ASP A 34 -27.39 21.84 -13.73
C ASP A 34 -26.23 21.72 -12.72
N SER A 35 -25.33 22.70 -12.72
CA SER A 35 -24.11 22.69 -11.92
C SER A 35 -24.30 22.56 -10.41
N VAL A 36 -25.44 22.98 -9.86
CA VAL A 36 -25.78 22.75 -8.45
C VAL A 36 -25.80 21.25 -8.13
N ILE A 37 -26.35 20.43 -9.04
CA ILE A 37 -26.43 18.97 -8.89
C ILE A 37 -25.03 18.35 -9.00
N LEU A 38 -24.22 18.82 -9.96
CA LEU A 38 -22.84 18.36 -10.14
C LEU A 38 -21.99 18.63 -8.90
N ILE A 39 -21.99 19.87 -8.38
CA ILE A 39 -21.22 20.24 -7.18
C ILE A 39 -21.68 19.44 -5.97
N LYS A 40 -22.99 19.25 -5.79
CA LYS A 40 -23.53 18.41 -4.71
C LYS A 40 -23.06 16.96 -4.83
N SER A 41 -23.07 16.40 -6.04
CA SER A 41 -22.63 15.03 -6.30
C SER A 41 -21.12 14.88 -6.08
N LEU A 42 -20.33 15.89 -6.46
CA LEU A 42 -18.89 15.91 -6.23
C LEU A 42 -18.54 15.99 -4.75
N ASN A 43 -19.25 16.81 -3.96
CA ASN A 43 -19.07 16.83 -2.50
C ASN A 43 -19.40 15.47 -1.87
N ASN A 44 -20.49 14.84 -2.33
CA ASN A 44 -20.85 13.49 -1.89
C ASN A 44 -19.80 12.43 -2.28
N LEU A 45 -19.09 12.60 -3.39
CA LEU A 45 -17.96 11.75 -3.76
C LEU A 45 -16.80 11.94 -2.77
N ILE A 46 -16.37 13.17 -2.54
CA ILE A 46 -15.21 13.48 -1.69
C ILE A 46 -15.48 13.10 -0.22
N GLU A 47 -16.63 13.47 0.33
CA GLU A 47 -16.94 13.29 1.75
C GLU A 47 -17.41 11.87 2.09
N LYS A 48 -18.11 11.21 1.18
CA LYS A 48 -18.82 9.94 1.46
C LYS A 48 -18.43 8.80 0.54
N ARG A 49 -17.49 9.02 -0.39
CA ARG A 49 -17.10 8.06 -1.43
C ARG A 49 -18.30 7.52 -2.22
N SER A 50 -19.32 8.35 -2.41
CA SER A 50 -20.58 7.98 -3.08
C SER A 50 -20.67 8.58 -4.48
N GLY A 51 -21.36 7.89 -5.39
CA GLY A 51 -21.42 8.30 -6.81
C GLY A 51 -20.16 7.94 -7.60
N ILE A 52 -19.40 6.93 -7.18
CA ILE A 52 -18.37 6.32 -8.02
C ILE A 52 -19.07 5.57 -9.17
N ASP A 53 -18.57 5.69 -10.39
CA ASP A 53 -19.01 4.87 -11.51
C ASP A 53 -18.65 3.39 -11.24
N PRO A 54 -19.62 2.47 -11.18
CA PRO A 54 -19.37 1.06 -10.86
C PRO A 54 -18.32 0.39 -11.76
N ASP A 55 -18.21 0.81 -13.02
CA ASP A 55 -17.25 0.23 -13.97
C ASP A 55 -15.79 0.64 -13.69
N PHE A 56 -15.58 1.60 -12.79
CA PHE A 56 -14.29 2.22 -12.48
C PHE A 56 -14.02 2.25 -10.98
N GLN A 57 -14.66 1.36 -10.20
CA GLN A 57 -14.63 1.42 -8.74
C GLN A 57 -13.21 1.39 -8.17
N ILE A 58 -12.37 0.41 -8.57
CA ILE A 58 -11.01 0.27 -8.02
C ILE A 58 -10.09 1.42 -8.44
N GLU A 59 -10.13 1.86 -9.70
CA GLU A 59 -9.32 2.99 -10.18
C GLU A 59 -9.73 4.30 -9.48
N THR A 60 -11.02 4.50 -9.27
CA THR A 60 -11.54 5.72 -8.64
C THR A 60 -11.29 5.71 -7.14
N SER A 61 -11.45 4.57 -6.47
CA SER A 61 -11.08 4.43 -5.04
C SER A 61 -9.59 4.72 -4.83
N ALA A 62 -8.71 4.20 -5.68
CA ALA A 62 -7.28 4.49 -5.62
C ALA A 62 -6.97 5.99 -5.74
N LEU A 63 -7.63 6.69 -6.66
CA LEU A 63 -7.51 8.15 -6.78
C LEU A 63 -8.06 8.89 -5.56
N LEU A 64 -9.20 8.46 -5.01
CA LEU A 64 -9.80 9.07 -3.82
C LEU A 64 -8.94 8.87 -2.56
N ASP A 65 -8.25 7.74 -2.43
CA ASP A 65 -7.25 7.54 -1.37
C ASP A 65 -6.10 8.54 -1.48
N GLU A 66 -5.65 8.88 -2.69
CA GLU A 66 -4.66 9.94 -2.88
C GLU A 66 -5.15 11.34 -2.54
N MET A 67 -6.46 11.54 -2.59
CA MET A 67 -7.14 12.79 -2.27
C MET A 67 -7.49 12.92 -0.78
N GLU A 68 -7.37 11.85 0.00
CA GLU A 68 -7.80 11.80 1.39
C GLU A 68 -7.09 12.84 2.27
N GLY A 69 -7.86 13.46 3.17
CA GLY A 69 -7.36 14.49 4.10
C GLY A 69 -7.12 15.88 3.48
N MET A 70 -7.37 16.08 2.19
CA MET A 70 -7.14 17.36 1.50
C MET A 70 -8.41 18.21 1.38
N LYS A 71 -8.25 19.54 1.25
CA LYS A 71 -9.35 20.47 0.99
C LYS A 71 -9.29 20.98 -0.45
N PHE A 72 -10.34 20.74 -1.22
CA PHE A 72 -10.35 21.02 -2.66
C PHE A 72 -11.08 22.30 -3.05
N LYS A 73 -10.52 23.00 -4.03
CA LYS A 73 -11.19 24.05 -4.80
C LYS A 73 -11.42 23.54 -6.21
N LEU A 74 -12.61 23.75 -6.74
CA LEU A 74 -12.89 23.50 -8.14
C LEU A 74 -12.17 24.54 -8.99
N VAL A 75 -11.36 24.07 -9.93
CA VAL A 75 -10.59 24.91 -10.85
C VAL A 75 -11.30 25.02 -12.19
N ASN A 76 -11.80 23.90 -12.71
CA ASN A 76 -12.37 23.86 -14.05
C ASN A 76 -13.38 22.73 -14.20
N ILE A 77 -14.36 22.95 -15.07
CA ILE A 77 -15.26 21.94 -15.61
C ILE A 77 -15.30 22.15 -17.13
N SER A 78 -14.92 21.13 -17.89
CA SER A 78 -14.94 21.20 -19.35
C SER A 78 -15.65 19.97 -19.92
N PRO A 79 -16.59 20.14 -20.87
CA PRO A 79 -17.22 19.01 -21.53
C PRO A 79 -16.17 18.20 -22.29
N ILE A 80 -16.25 16.87 -22.16
CA ILE A 80 -15.55 15.92 -23.01
C ILE A 80 -16.45 15.57 -24.20
N ASP A 81 -17.73 15.31 -23.91
CA ASP A 81 -18.80 15.12 -24.88
C ASP A 81 -20.14 15.57 -24.28
N SER A 82 -21.27 15.09 -24.81
CA SER A 82 -22.60 15.47 -24.33
C SER A 82 -22.98 14.93 -22.95
N LEU A 83 -22.28 13.90 -22.47
CA LEU A 83 -22.60 13.22 -21.20
C LEU A 83 -21.44 13.29 -20.20
N ASP A 84 -20.21 13.42 -20.69
CA ASP A 84 -19.00 13.38 -19.87
C ASP A 84 -18.36 14.77 -19.73
N PHE A 85 -17.89 15.06 -18.51
CA PHE A 85 -17.20 16.28 -18.15
C PHE A 85 -15.88 15.96 -17.46
N LEU A 86 -14.82 16.68 -17.82
CA LEU A 86 -13.57 16.68 -17.08
C LEU A 86 -13.66 17.70 -15.96
N ILE A 87 -13.41 17.25 -14.73
CA ILE A 87 -13.40 18.05 -13.51
C ILE A 87 -11.95 18.21 -13.06
N GLN A 88 -11.52 19.44 -12.78
CA GLN A 88 -10.20 19.72 -12.21
C GLN A 88 -10.32 20.33 -10.82
N LEU A 89 -9.62 19.74 -9.87
CA LEU A 89 -9.59 20.14 -8.47
C LEU A 89 -8.17 20.51 -8.07
N SER A 90 -8.02 21.49 -7.18
CA SER A 90 -6.72 21.82 -6.58
C SER A 90 -6.83 21.98 -5.08
N SER A 91 -5.79 21.55 -4.37
CA SER A 91 -5.64 21.71 -2.93
C SER A 91 -4.58 22.76 -2.61
N PHE A 92 -4.88 23.59 -1.60
CA PHE A 92 -3.98 24.61 -1.09
C PHE A 92 -3.91 24.50 0.43
N GLU A 93 -2.71 24.69 0.99
CA GLU A 93 -2.46 24.74 2.44
C GLU A 93 -1.64 26.00 2.73
N ASP A 94 -2.17 26.87 3.59
CA ASP A 94 -1.57 28.18 3.93
C ASP A 94 -1.17 29.02 2.70
N GLY A 95 -2.03 29.00 1.67
CA GLY A 95 -1.80 29.72 0.41
C GLY A 95 -0.82 29.03 -0.55
N THR A 96 -0.17 27.95 -0.14
CA THR A 96 0.74 27.16 -0.97
C THR A 96 -0.03 26.09 -1.73
N PHE A 97 0.21 25.97 -3.04
CA PHE A 97 -0.34 24.90 -3.86
C PHE A 97 0.24 23.54 -3.46
N ARG A 98 -0.62 22.55 -3.19
CA ARG A 98 -0.18 21.22 -2.69
C ARG A 98 -0.42 20.11 -3.69
N SER A 99 -1.55 20.14 -4.40
CA SER A 99 -1.92 19.08 -5.34
C SER A 99 -2.99 19.53 -6.34
N SER A 100 -3.05 18.84 -7.50
CA SER A 100 -4.10 18.98 -8.50
C SER A 100 -4.56 17.61 -8.98
N PHE A 101 -5.87 17.45 -9.13
CA PHE A 101 -6.51 16.20 -9.53
C PHE A 101 -7.52 16.39 -10.66
N LYS A 102 -7.69 15.33 -11.47
CA LYS A 102 -8.66 15.19 -12.54
C LYS A 102 -9.59 14.02 -12.28
N LEU A 103 -10.89 14.27 -12.45
CA LEU A 103 -11.96 13.27 -12.43
C LEU A 103 -12.78 13.41 -13.71
N ILE A 104 -13.40 12.32 -14.15
CA ILE A 104 -14.44 12.37 -15.18
C ILE A 104 -15.80 12.26 -14.48
N ALA A 105 -16.67 13.23 -14.69
CA ALA A 105 -18.06 13.19 -14.26
C ALA A 105 -18.93 12.78 -15.46
N LYS A 106 -19.72 11.72 -15.30
CA LYS A 106 -20.65 11.20 -16.30
C LYS A 106 -22.08 11.43 -15.85
N THR A 107 -22.87 12.03 -16.72
CA THR A 107 -24.29 12.29 -16.47
C THR A 107 -25.11 11.04 -16.77
N GLN A 108 -25.89 10.57 -15.78
CA GLN A 108 -26.84 9.49 -15.96
C GLN A 108 -28.18 9.88 -15.33
N GLY A 109 -29.16 10.25 -16.16
CA GLY A 109 -30.44 10.78 -15.69
C GLY A 109 -30.26 12.13 -14.98
N LYS A 110 -30.64 12.20 -13.70
CA LYS A 110 -30.52 13.42 -12.86
C LYS A 110 -29.33 13.36 -11.88
N ALA A 111 -28.40 12.44 -12.10
CA ALA A 111 -27.26 12.21 -11.23
C ALA A 111 -25.94 12.22 -12.00
N TYR A 112 -24.87 12.50 -11.28
CA TYR A 112 -23.50 12.41 -11.78
C TYR A 112 -22.78 11.26 -11.09
N PHE A 113 -22.05 10.48 -11.90
CA PHE A 113 -21.13 9.45 -11.45
C PHE A 113 -19.71 9.86 -11.81
N PHE A 114 -18.75 9.53 -10.96
CA PHE A 114 -17.37 9.96 -11.11
C PHE A 114 -16.44 8.78 -11.34
N SER A 115 -15.46 8.96 -12.22
CA SER A 115 -14.42 7.97 -12.47
C SER A 115 -13.03 8.60 -12.53
N SER A 116 -12.02 7.81 -12.17
CA SER A 116 -10.63 8.08 -12.53
C SER A 116 -10.47 8.07 -14.06
N PRO A 117 -9.69 9.01 -14.65
CA PRO A 117 -9.40 9.00 -16.07
C PRO A 117 -8.45 7.87 -16.53
N LEU A 118 -7.94 7.02 -15.62
CA LEU A 118 -6.91 6.01 -15.91
C LEU A 118 -7.23 5.13 -17.12
N ARG A 119 -8.41 4.50 -17.14
CA ARG A 119 -8.82 3.61 -18.23
C ARG A 119 -8.92 4.35 -19.56
N ARG A 120 -9.42 5.59 -19.56
CA ARG A 120 -9.48 6.45 -20.76
C ARG A 120 -8.08 6.80 -21.26
N ASN A 121 -7.20 7.20 -20.34
CA ASN A 121 -5.84 7.61 -20.66
C ASN A 121 -4.94 6.45 -21.12
N THR A 122 -5.38 5.21 -20.88
CA THR A 122 -4.61 3.99 -21.20
C THR A 122 -5.28 3.12 -22.27
N LEU A 123 -6.28 3.63 -23.00
CA LEU A 123 -6.99 2.87 -24.04
C LEU A 123 -6.08 2.25 -25.11
N ASN A 124 -5.00 2.96 -25.47
CA ASN A 124 -4.06 2.51 -26.50
C ASN A 124 -2.88 1.69 -25.93
N TRP A 125 -2.91 1.37 -24.63
CA TRP A 125 -1.84 0.61 -24.01
C TRP A 125 -1.92 -0.87 -24.41
N LYS A 126 -0.75 -1.53 -24.43
CA LYS A 126 -0.68 -2.96 -24.64
C LYS A 126 -1.20 -3.68 -23.41
N ILE A 127 -2.09 -4.65 -23.64
CA ILE A 127 -2.69 -5.47 -22.60
C ILE A 127 -2.13 -6.89 -22.68
N LYS A 128 -1.74 -7.46 -21.55
CA LYS A 128 -1.36 -8.87 -21.43
C LYS A 128 -1.99 -9.48 -20.18
N LYS A 129 -2.77 -10.55 -20.36
CA LYS A 129 -3.33 -11.33 -19.26
C LYS A 129 -2.41 -12.49 -18.89
N THR A 130 -2.22 -12.75 -17.60
CA THR A 130 -1.50 -13.92 -17.07
C THR A 130 -2.21 -14.39 -15.80
N GLY A 131 -3.03 -15.43 -15.89
CA GLY A 131 -3.92 -15.83 -14.78
C GLY A 131 -4.90 -14.70 -14.43
N ASP A 132 -4.99 -14.35 -13.14
CA ASP A 132 -5.85 -13.28 -12.62
C ASP A 132 -5.22 -11.88 -12.73
N PHE A 133 -4.04 -11.77 -13.34
CA PHE A 133 -3.35 -10.50 -13.54
C PHE A 133 -3.57 -9.97 -14.96
N VAL A 134 -3.87 -8.68 -15.07
CA VAL A 134 -3.99 -7.95 -16.34
C VAL A 134 -2.97 -6.82 -16.35
N LEU A 135 -1.94 -6.95 -17.18
CA LEU A 135 -0.88 -5.96 -17.32
C LEU A 135 -1.20 -4.99 -18.46
N TYR A 136 -1.24 -3.70 -18.14
CA TYR A 136 -1.34 -2.56 -19.05
C TYR A 136 0.03 -1.86 -19.13
N ARG A 137 0.54 -1.58 -20.33
CA ARG A 137 1.79 -0.82 -20.52
C ARG A 137 1.85 -0.08 -21.84
N ASN A 138 2.49 1.10 -21.86
CA ASN A 138 2.77 1.85 -23.10
C ASN A 138 4.08 1.43 -23.79
N SER A 139 5.05 0.88 -23.06
CA SER A 139 6.36 0.52 -23.61
C SER A 139 6.36 -0.81 -24.38
N LYS A 140 7.18 -0.86 -25.43
CA LYS A 140 7.48 -2.11 -26.17
C LYS A 140 8.50 -2.98 -25.44
N GLU A 141 9.35 -2.38 -24.62
CA GLU A 141 10.42 -3.08 -23.91
C GLU A 141 9.85 -4.11 -22.93
N LYS A 142 10.47 -5.28 -22.87
CA LYS A 142 10.15 -6.28 -21.84
C LYS A 142 10.98 -5.93 -20.61
N THR A 143 10.33 -5.85 -19.46
CA THR A 143 10.99 -5.62 -18.17
C THR A 143 11.02 -6.96 -17.40
N PRO A 144 12.16 -7.68 -17.32
CA PRO A 144 12.23 -8.95 -16.59
C PRO A 144 11.84 -8.80 -15.11
N LEU A 145 12.18 -7.66 -14.49
CA LEU A 145 11.79 -7.33 -13.11
C LEU A 145 10.27 -7.28 -12.92
N LEU A 146 9.54 -6.60 -13.81
CA LEU A 146 8.07 -6.56 -13.79
C LEU A 146 7.44 -7.96 -13.88
N TYR A 147 7.96 -8.81 -14.77
CA TYR A 147 7.43 -10.17 -14.89
C TYR A 147 7.81 -11.04 -13.68
N ARG A 148 8.98 -10.82 -13.05
CA ARG A 148 9.33 -11.45 -11.78
C ARG A 148 8.37 -11.00 -10.68
N TYR A 149 8.15 -9.69 -10.54
CA TYR A 149 7.23 -9.10 -9.58
C TYR A 149 5.82 -9.71 -9.69
N ILE A 150 5.23 -9.75 -10.89
CA ILE A 150 3.91 -10.35 -11.12
C ILE A 150 3.88 -11.83 -10.74
N ARG A 151 4.90 -12.62 -11.15
CA ARG A 151 4.95 -14.05 -10.79
C ARG A 151 5.10 -14.26 -9.29
N THR A 152 5.88 -13.42 -8.62
CA THR A 152 6.05 -13.46 -7.16
C THR A 152 4.76 -13.08 -6.45
N ALA A 153 4.06 -12.02 -6.89
CA ALA A 153 2.76 -11.64 -6.34
C ALA A 153 1.77 -12.80 -6.40
N GLN A 154 1.67 -13.47 -7.56
CA GLN A 154 0.85 -14.68 -7.72
C GLN A 154 1.29 -15.83 -6.81
N SER A 155 2.59 -15.94 -6.54
CA SER A 155 3.12 -16.96 -5.62
C SER A 155 2.79 -16.65 -4.17
N PHE A 156 2.85 -15.38 -3.78
CA PHE A 156 2.44 -14.91 -2.46
C PHE A 156 0.94 -15.14 -2.26
N ASP A 157 0.10 -14.76 -3.22
CA ASP A 157 -1.35 -15.00 -3.14
C ASP A 157 -1.67 -16.49 -2.93
N ARG A 158 -0.99 -17.39 -3.66
CA ARG A 158 -1.15 -18.84 -3.46
C ARG A 158 -0.69 -19.31 -2.08
N LYS A 159 0.46 -18.80 -1.59
CA LYS A 159 1.00 -19.15 -0.27
C LYS A 159 0.07 -18.67 0.85
N LEU A 160 -0.39 -17.43 0.75
CA LEU A 160 -1.32 -16.78 1.67
C LEU A 160 -2.75 -17.34 1.56
N LYS A 161 -3.04 -18.15 0.52
CA LYS A 161 -4.40 -18.60 0.18
C LYS A 161 -5.36 -17.43 0.04
N ALA A 162 -4.89 -16.36 -0.59
CA ALA A 162 -5.70 -15.18 -0.86
C ALA A 162 -6.93 -15.56 -1.69
N PRO A 163 -8.08 -14.89 -1.50
CA PRO A 163 -9.23 -15.08 -2.37
C PRO A 163 -8.83 -14.80 -3.83
N VAL A 164 -9.55 -15.39 -4.79
CA VAL A 164 -9.32 -15.09 -6.20
C VAL A 164 -9.87 -13.69 -6.50
N TYR A 165 -9.01 -12.80 -6.96
CA TYR A 165 -9.39 -11.46 -7.41
C TYR A 165 -8.56 -11.03 -8.61
N VAL A 166 -9.15 -10.16 -9.43
CA VAL A 166 -8.43 -9.57 -10.57
C VAL A 166 -7.44 -8.52 -10.06
N THR A 167 -6.19 -8.65 -10.47
CA THR A 167 -5.15 -7.64 -10.23
C THR A 167 -4.80 -6.93 -11.53
N LYS A 168 -5.11 -5.63 -11.64
CA LYS A 168 -4.73 -4.79 -12.77
C LYS A 168 -3.39 -4.12 -12.48
N VAL A 169 -2.38 -4.40 -13.30
CA VAL A 169 -1.05 -3.78 -13.17
C VAL A 169 -0.89 -2.76 -14.28
N TYR A 170 -0.68 -1.48 -13.94
CA TYR A 170 -0.32 -0.45 -14.90
C TYR A 170 1.15 -0.13 -14.73
N TYR A 171 1.90 -0.25 -15.82
CA TYR A 171 3.33 0.00 -15.85
C TYR A 171 3.67 1.16 -16.78
N HIS A 172 4.41 2.12 -16.24
CA HIS A 172 5.02 3.25 -16.94
C HIS A 172 6.51 3.34 -16.56
N ASP A 173 7.33 4.00 -17.36
CA ASP A 173 8.75 4.21 -17.05
C ASP A 173 9.01 5.38 -16.09
N ASN A 174 7.96 6.11 -15.73
CA ASN A 174 7.96 7.25 -14.82
C ASN A 174 6.72 7.21 -13.91
N PHE A 175 6.94 7.33 -12.60
CA PHE A 175 5.87 7.27 -11.59
C PHE A 175 4.94 8.49 -11.61
N THR A 176 5.47 9.71 -11.66
CA THR A 176 4.63 10.92 -11.71
C THR A 176 3.72 10.93 -12.95
N ASP A 177 4.23 10.49 -14.11
CA ASP A 177 3.42 10.37 -15.33
C ASP A 177 2.30 9.34 -15.14
N LEU A 178 2.59 8.20 -14.50
CA LEU A 178 1.59 7.18 -14.21
C LEU A 178 0.50 7.69 -13.25
N MET A 179 0.88 8.44 -12.23
CA MET A 179 -0.08 9.09 -11.33
C MET A 179 -0.92 10.14 -12.06
N GLY A 180 -0.33 10.87 -13.02
CA GLY A 180 -1.05 11.75 -13.93
C GLY A 180 -2.11 11.01 -14.77
N LEU A 181 -1.82 9.79 -15.21
CA LEU A 181 -2.80 8.94 -15.88
C LEU A 181 -3.94 8.52 -14.94
N LEU A 182 -3.64 8.22 -13.67
CA LEU A 182 -4.63 7.94 -12.62
C LEU A 182 -5.54 9.15 -12.36
N GLY A 183 -5.04 10.36 -12.57
CA GLY A 183 -5.76 11.62 -12.36
C GLY A 183 -5.08 12.55 -11.37
N GLU A 184 -3.94 12.20 -10.78
CA GLU A 184 -3.14 13.10 -9.95
C GLU A 184 -2.15 13.86 -10.83
N GLU A 185 -2.53 15.06 -11.27
CA GLU A 185 -1.68 15.88 -12.15
C GLU A 185 -0.44 16.40 -11.44
N TYR A 186 -0.56 16.65 -10.13
CA TYR A 186 0.52 17.11 -9.29
C TYR A 186 0.23 16.80 -7.83
N LYS A 187 1.25 16.42 -7.08
CA LYS A 187 1.23 16.37 -5.61
C LYS A 187 2.63 16.64 -5.11
N ILE A 188 2.77 17.61 -4.21
CA ILE A 188 4.07 18.03 -3.69
C ILE A 188 4.88 16.87 -3.11
N ALA A 189 4.19 15.90 -2.49
CA ALA A 189 4.79 14.70 -1.91
C ALA A 189 5.47 13.77 -2.93
N TYR A 190 5.04 13.80 -4.20
CA TYR A 190 5.59 12.96 -5.27
C TYR A 190 6.39 13.76 -6.31
N ASN A 191 6.52 15.07 -6.12
CA ASN A 191 7.26 15.90 -7.04
C ASN A 191 8.73 15.46 -7.12
N GLY A 192 9.17 15.07 -8.32
CA GLY A 192 10.53 14.57 -8.57
C GLY A 192 10.75 13.08 -8.28
N ILE A 193 9.73 12.33 -7.84
CA ILE A 193 9.83 10.89 -7.65
C ILE A 193 9.66 10.20 -9.01
N GLY A 194 10.78 9.84 -9.64
CA GLY A 194 10.76 9.15 -10.94
C GLY A 194 10.39 7.68 -10.86
N SER A 195 10.53 7.06 -9.69
CA SER A 195 10.36 5.63 -9.51
C SER A 195 9.69 5.27 -8.19
N LEU A 196 8.56 4.57 -8.26
CA LEU A 196 7.81 4.06 -7.11
C LEU A 196 6.79 3.01 -7.59
N ASN A 197 6.33 2.16 -6.66
CA ASN A 197 5.14 1.35 -6.84
C ASN A 197 4.09 1.70 -5.78
N LYS A 198 2.81 1.56 -6.14
CA LYS A 198 1.68 1.68 -5.22
C LYS A 198 0.62 0.67 -5.59
N SER A 199 -0.11 0.19 -4.59
CA SER A 199 -1.17 -0.79 -4.73
C SER A 199 -2.37 -0.40 -3.89
N TRP A 200 -3.54 -0.75 -4.39
CA TRP A 200 -4.81 -0.58 -3.70
C TRP A 200 -5.64 -1.83 -3.87
N TYR A 201 -6.35 -2.19 -2.80
CA TYR A 201 -7.27 -3.31 -2.78
C TYR A 201 -8.63 -2.84 -2.29
N HIS A 202 -9.66 -3.07 -3.09
CA HIS A 202 -11.04 -2.70 -2.77
C HIS A 202 -11.97 -3.79 -3.28
N GLU A 203 -12.80 -4.35 -2.39
CA GLU A 203 -13.91 -5.27 -2.72
C GLU A 203 -13.56 -6.40 -3.71
N GLY A 204 -12.43 -7.09 -3.51
CA GLY A 204 -12.05 -8.21 -4.38
C GLY A 204 -11.52 -7.79 -5.74
N ALA A 205 -10.98 -6.57 -5.85
CA ALA A 205 -10.16 -6.11 -6.95
C ALA A 205 -8.89 -5.45 -6.43
N CYS A 206 -7.80 -5.61 -7.16
CA CYS A 206 -6.53 -4.96 -6.86
C CYS A 206 -6.06 -4.16 -8.08
N ILE A 207 -5.53 -2.97 -7.82
CA ILE A 207 -4.76 -2.20 -8.80
C ILE A 207 -3.35 -1.99 -8.27
N ILE A 208 -2.36 -2.17 -9.14
CA ILE A 208 -0.95 -1.90 -8.87
C ILE A 208 -0.46 -0.91 -9.93
N LEU A 209 0.07 0.22 -9.50
CA LEU A 209 0.72 1.22 -10.34
C LEU A 209 2.23 1.11 -10.11
N ILE A 210 2.98 0.82 -11.17
CA ILE A 210 4.44 0.75 -11.13
C ILE A 210 5.00 1.74 -12.14
N GLY A 211 5.57 2.84 -11.64
CA GLY A 211 6.32 3.77 -12.46
C GLY A 211 7.79 3.57 -12.21
N ALA A 212 8.54 3.02 -13.17
CA ALA A 212 9.95 2.71 -12.96
C ALA A 212 10.68 2.41 -14.27
N ARG A 213 11.95 2.80 -14.35
CA ARG A 213 12.83 2.36 -15.45
C ARG A 213 13.03 0.84 -15.42
N THR A 214 13.39 0.26 -16.56
CA THR A 214 13.44 -1.19 -16.75
C THR A 214 14.44 -1.93 -15.84
N ASN A 215 15.42 -1.21 -15.28
CA ASN A 215 16.46 -1.73 -14.40
C ASN A 215 16.36 -1.22 -12.95
N ASP A 216 15.29 -0.53 -12.58
CA ASP A 216 15.13 0.00 -11.23
C ASP A 216 14.65 -1.09 -10.27
N VAL A 217 15.60 -1.73 -9.58
CA VAL A 217 15.30 -2.84 -8.68
C VAL A 217 14.46 -2.46 -7.46
N VAL A 218 14.49 -1.19 -7.03
CA VAL A 218 13.80 -0.73 -5.82
C VAL A 218 12.31 -0.66 -6.05
N ALA A 219 11.87 -0.15 -7.21
CA ALA A 219 10.45 -0.12 -7.56
C ALA A 219 9.84 -1.52 -7.81
N PHE A 220 10.68 -2.56 -7.95
CA PHE A 220 10.24 -3.95 -8.01
C PHE A 220 10.63 -4.74 -6.76
N ASP A 221 10.80 -4.07 -5.61
CA ASP A 221 11.15 -4.75 -4.36
C ASP A 221 10.06 -5.76 -3.98
N LEU A 222 10.49 -7.01 -3.79
CA LEU A 222 9.60 -8.10 -3.45
C LEU A 222 9.36 -8.17 -1.93
N HIS A 223 10.18 -7.48 -1.14
CA HIS A 223 9.99 -7.28 0.29
C HIS A 223 8.69 -6.51 0.55
N ASP A 224 8.56 -5.31 0.00
CA ASP A 224 7.35 -4.50 0.15
C ASP A 224 6.12 -5.16 -0.50
N LEU A 225 6.32 -5.88 -1.60
CA LEU A 225 5.26 -6.70 -2.20
C LEU A 225 4.73 -7.76 -1.22
N TRP A 226 5.57 -8.36 -0.37
CA TRP A 226 5.10 -9.31 0.64
C TRP A 226 4.11 -8.65 1.59
N HIS A 227 4.48 -7.49 2.15
CA HIS A 227 3.63 -6.73 3.06
C HIS A 227 2.30 -6.36 2.39
N ASP A 228 2.35 -5.87 1.14
CA ASP A 228 1.14 -5.56 0.35
C ASP A 228 0.20 -6.78 0.27
N ARG A 229 0.72 -7.93 -0.17
CA ARG A 229 -0.12 -9.13 -0.34
C ARG A 229 -0.65 -9.65 0.99
N LEU A 230 0.14 -9.57 2.05
CA LEU A 230 -0.27 -9.99 3.38
C LEU A 230 -1.43 -9.12 3.92
N HIS A 231 -1.35 -7.80 3.74
CA HIS A 231 -2.38 -6.88 4.23
C HIS A 231 -3.74 -7.05 3.53
N HIS A 232 -3.78 -7.69 2.37
CA HIS A 232 -5.05 -8.06 1.72
C HIS A 232 -5.80 -9.18 2.44
N ILE A 233 -5.11 -9.99 3.24
CA ILE A 233 -5.68 -11.20 3.85
C ILE A 233 -5.58 -11.25 5.37
N VAL A 234 -4.68 -10.49 5.99
CA VAL A 234 -4.52 -10.41 7.44
C VAL A 234 -4.75 -8.96 7.88
N ASN A 235 -5.58 -8.80 8.92
CA ASN A 235 -5.81 -7.49 9.51
C ASN A 235 -4.52 -6.96 10.16
N VAL A 236 -4.06 -5.79 9.73
CA VAL A 236 -2.85 -5.13 10.23
C VAL A 236 -2.82 -4.93 11.75
N GLU A 237 -4.00 -4.86 12.39
CA GLU A 237 -4.11 -4.66 13.83
C GLU A 237 -3.65 -5.87 14.67
N ILE A 238 -3.61 -7.06 14.06
CA ILE A 238 -3.18 -8.30 14.73
C ILE A 238 -1.81 -8.80 14.26
N ILE A 239 -1.17 -8.09 13.33
CA ILE A 239 0.14 -8.46 12.80
C ILE A 239 1.24 -8.11 13.81
N ASN A 240 2.06 -9.11 14.14
CA ASN A 240 3.31 -8.91 14.84
C ASN A 240 4.38 -8.48 13.82
N ARG A 241 4.68 -7.17 13.81
CA ARG A 241 5.55 -6.57 12.79
C ARG A 241 6.92 -7.25 12.61
N PRO A 242 7.71 -7.57 13.67
CA PRO A 242 8.96 -8.32 13.50
C PRO A 242 8.83 -9.63 12.72
N ILE A 243 7.74 -10.40 12.96
CA ILE A 243 7.49 -11.66 12.25
C ILE A 243 7.10 -11.41 10.79
N ASP A 244 6.36 -10.33 10.52
CA ASP A 244 6.04 -9.92 9.15
C ASP A 244 7.30 -9.52 8.35
N GLU A 245 8.15 -8.67 8.92
CA GLU A 245 9.44 -8.27 8.33
C GLU A 245 10.35 -9.49 8.08
N ALA A 246 10.32 -10.46 8.99
CA ALA A 246 11.01 -11.73 8.83
C ALA A 246 10.48 -12.56 7.65
N CYS A 247 9.16 -12.65 7.49
CA CYS A 247 8.55 -13.30 6.32
C CYS A 247 8.89 -12.54 5.02
N ALA A 248 8.94 -11.22 5.06
CA ALA A 248 9.35 -10.40 3.93
C ALA A 248 10.82 -10.65 3.53
N TYR A 249 11.75 -10.79 4.50
CA TYR A 249 13.13 -11.25 4.23
C TYR A 249 13.15 -12.64 3.60
N LEU A 250 12.40 -13.57 4.18
CA LEU A 250 12.41 -14.97 3.76
C LEU A 250 11.88 -15.16 2.34
N TYR A 251 10.77 -14.51 2.00
CA TYR A 251 10.06 -14.75 0.74
C TYR A 251 10.32 -13.68 -0.33
N GLY A 252 10.65 -12.46 0.08
CA GLY A 252 10.88 -11.31 -0.80
C GLY A 252 12.35 -10.87 -0.88
N GLY A 253 13.17 -11.19 0.12
CA GLY A 253 14.50 -10.61 0.27
C GLY A 253 14.41 -9.19 0.86
N SER A 254 15.30 -8.28 0.44
CA SER A 254 15.27 -6.89 0.91
C SER A 254 15.88 -5.91 -0.10
N TRP A 255 15.23 -4.75 -0.25
CA TRP A 255 15.66 -3.62 -1.09
C TRP A 255 15.78 -3.94 -2.60
N GLY A 256 15.22 -5.06 -3.06
CA GLY A 256 15.43 -5.59 -4.41
C GLY A 256 16.86 -6.03 -4.72
N ILE A 257 17.77 -6.02 -3.73
CA ILE A 257 19.21 -6.30 -3.91
C ILE A 257 19.62 -7.58 -3.19
N TYR A 258 19.14 -7.81 -1.97
CA TYR A 258 19.50 -9.00 -1.20
C TYR A 258 18.45 -10.09 -1.37
N THR A 259 18.90 -11.29 -1.71
CA THR A 259 18.10 -12.51 -1.55
C THR A 259 18.11 -12.97 -0.09
N TRP A 260 17.21 -13.89 0.27
CA TRP A 260 17.26 -14.53 1.60
C TRP A 260 18.63 -15.14 1.91
N ASP A 261 19.24 -15.82 0.93
CA ASP A 261 20.56 -16.46 1.11
C ASP A 261 21.65 -15.42 1.38
N ASP A 262 21.63 -14.27 0.68
CA ASP A 262 22.55 -13.15 0.94
C ASP A 262 22.37 -12.58 2.35
N ILE A 263 21.12 -12.39 2.79
CA ILE A 263 20.78 -11.89 4.13
C ILE A 263 21.31 -12.85 5.19
N LEU A 264 21.04 -14.15 5.04
CA LEU A 264 21.47 -15.17 5.99
C LEU A 264 23.00 -15.29 6.03
N GLN A 265 23.67 -15.23 4.88
CA GLN A 265 25.13 -15.25 4.84
C GLN A 265 25.74 -14.03 5.55
N ASN A 266 25.21 -12.82 5.28
CA ASN A 266 25.66 -11.60 5.93
C ASN A 266 25.40 -11.63 7.44
N PHE A 267 24.26 -12.18 7.87
CA PHE A 267 23.93 -12.37 9.28
C PHE A 267 24.94 -13.30 9.97
N LYS A 268 25.23 -14.46 9.36
CA LYS A 268 26.22 -15.42 9.91
C LYS A 268 27.61 -14.79 10.02
N GLN A 269 28.03 -14.03 9.01
CA GLN A 269 29.31 -13.32 9.04
C GLN A 269 29.34 -12.25 10.15
N TYR A 270 28.26 -11.50 10.31
CA TYR A 270 28.14 -10.47 11.34
C TYR A 270 28.18 -11.05 12.76
N MET A 271 27.42 -12.11 13.01
CA MET A 271 27.36 -12.75 14.31
C MET A 271 28.68 -13.46 14.66
N GLY A 272 29.37 -14.03 13.66
CA GLY A 272 30.69 -14.63 13.85
C GLY A 272 30.65 -15.73 14.91
N ALA A 273 31.35 -15.50 16.03
CA ALA A 273 31.39 -16.40 17.18
C ALA A 273 30.50 -15.96 18.35
N ASP A 274 29.65 -14.93 18.19
CA ASP A 274 28.63 -14.57 19.18
C ASP A 274 27.35 -15.38 18.93
N HIS A 275 27.09 -16.37 19.79
CA HIS A 275 25.92 -17.25 19.71
C HIS A 275 24.84 -16.85 20.73
N ASN A 276 24.87 -15.60 21.24
CA ASN A 276 23.83 -15.09 22.12
C ASN A 276 22.64 -14.54 21.31
N TRP A 277 21.93 -15.46 20.66
CA TRP A 277 20.81 -15.17 19.76
C TRP A 277 19.70 -14.34 20.42
N LEU A 278 19.35 -14.63 21.67
CA LEU A 278 18.33 -13.91 22.44
C LEU A 278 18.73 -12.45 22.66
N LYS A 279 20.01 -12.21 22.97
CA LYS A 279 20.51 -10.83 23.14
C LYS A 279 20.47 -10.09 21.81
N ALA A 280 20.90 -10.71 20.71
CA ALA A 280 20.82 -10.10 19.38
C ALA A 280 19.38 -9.79 18.95
N PHE A 281 18.44 -10.67 19.29
CA PHE A 281 17.00 -10.49 19.07
C PHE A 281 16.43 -9.31 19.89
N ASP A 282 16.63 -9.31 21.21
CA ASP A 282 16.05 -8.27 22.09
C ASP A 282 16.65 -6.89 21.82
N GLU A 283 17.93 -6.81 21.45
CA GLU A 283 18.62 -5.55 21.15
C GLU A 283 18.34 -5.02 19.73
N HIS A 284 17.57 -5.75 18.90
CA HIS A 284 17.25 -5.39 17.52
C HIS A 284 18.52 -4.99 16.73
N ARG A 285 19.57 -5.83 16.82
CA ARG A 285 20.90 -5.48 16.30
C ARG A 285 20.89 -5.30 14.80
N LYS A 286 21.43 -4.16 14.34
CA LYS A 286 21.61 -3.83 12.93
C LYS A 286 22.95 -4.36 12.40
N PHE A 287 22.94 -5.01 11.23
CA PHE A 287 24.14 -5.52 10.57
C PHE A 287 24.25 -5.22 9.06
N GLY A 288 23.19 -4.68 8.45
CA GLY A 288 23.21 -4.26 7.04
C GLY A 288 23.95 -2.93 6.79
N GLY A 289 23.99 -2.53 5.53
CA GLY A 289 24.60 -1.25 5.12
C GLY A 289 23.89 -0.02 5.70
N VAL A 290 24.54 1.15 5.65
CA VAL A 290 23.94 2.40 6.16
C VAL A 290 22.61 2.70 5.47
N ARG A 291 22.56 2.50 4.14
CA ARG A 291 21.38 2.74 3.29
C ARG A 291 20.47 1.52 3.12
N THR A 292 20.93 0.35 3.52
CA THR A 292 20.23 -0.93 3.39
C THR A 292 20.34 -1.70 4.71
N PRO A 293 19.73 -1.17 5.80
CA PRO A 293 19.79 -1.81 7.10
C PRO A 293 19.16 -3.21 7.05
N LEU A 294 19.79 -4.14 7.76
CA LEU A 294 19.27 -5.47 8.05
C LEU A 294 19.33 -5.68 9.56
N TYR A 295 18.39 -6.44 10.11
CA TYR A 295 18.21 -6.61 11.56
C TYR A 295 18.22 -8.08 11.97
N ALA A 296 18.91 -8.37 13.08
CA ALA A 296 19.16 -9.72 13.57
C ALA A 296 17.87 -10.44 14.00
N ASP A 297 16.94 -9.74 14.67
CA ASP A 297 15.65 -10.31 15.08
C ASP A 297 14.84 -10.80 13.89
N TYR A 298 14.82 -10.06 12.78
CA TYR A 298 14.09 -10.47 11.58
C TYR A 298 14.69 -11.73 10.95
N VAL A 299 16.02 -11.91 10.98
CA VAL A 299 16.65 -13.14 10.48
C VAL A 299 16.35 -14.33 11.39
N LEU A 300 16.40 -14.14 12.70
CA LEU A 300 16.08 -15.19 13.67
C LEU A 300 14.61 -15.61 13.57
N ASP A 301 13.70 -14.65 13.43
CA ASP A 301 12.28 -14.91 13.18
C ASP A 301 12.04 -15.60 11.85
N ALA A 302 12.82 -15.28 10.81
CA ALA A 302 12.70 -15.93 9.50
C ALA A 302 13.08 -17.40 9.58
N LEU A 303 14.15 -17.74 10.30
CA LEU A 303 14.56 -19.12 10.55
C LEU A 303 13.49 -19.89 11.35
N ILE A 304 12.87 -19.25 12.34
CA ILE A 304 11.74 -19.83 13.08
C ILE A 304 10.54 -20.05 12.16
N CYS A 305 10.19 -19.09 11.31
CA CYS A 305 9.11 -19.23 10.33
C CYS A 305 9.38 -20.37 9.34
N GLN A 306 10.61 -20.52 8.87
CA GLN A 306 11.02 -21.66 8.04
C GLN A 306 10.82 -22.99 8.76
N LYS A 307 11.22 -23.08 10.04
CA LYS A 307 10.99 -24.28 10.87
C LYS A 307 9.49 -24.58 10.99
N ILE A 308 8.69 -23.59 11.37
CA ILE A 308 7.23 -23.74 11.52
C ILE A 308 6.60 -24.19 10.20
N GLU A 309 6.94 -23.55 9.08
CA GLU A 309 6.40 -23.91 7.77
C GLU A 309 6.77 -25.34 7.39
N LYS A 310 8.04 -25.73 7.60
CA LYS A 310 8.54 -27.07 7.26
C LYS A 310 7.88 -28.17 8.09
N GLU A 311 7.66 -27.94 9.38
CA GLU A 311 7.18 -28.96 10.32
C GLU A 311 5.66 -29.00 10.45
N GLN A 312 5.00 -27.84 10.29
CA GLN A 312 3.60 -27.66 10.66
C GLN A 312 2.79 -26.94 9.56
N GLY A 313 3.43 -26.55 8.46
CA GLY A 313 2.78 -25.87 7.34
C GLY A 313 2.58 -24.37 7.55
N PHE A 314 2.39 -23.67 6.44
CA PHE A 314 2.33 -22.20 6.40
C PHE A 314 1.16 -21.59 7.19
N ALA A 315 0.07 -22.33 7.45
CA ALA A 315 -1.03 -21.85 8.29
C ALA A 315 -0.59 -21.55 9.74
N ASN A 316 0.41 -22.30 10.26
CA ASN A 316 0.97 -22.04 11.57
C ASN A 316 1.91 -20.81 11.55
N VAL A 317 2.55 -20.50 10.42
CA VAL A 317 3.28 -19.22 10.25
C VAL A 317 2.31 -18.05 10.32
N ILE A 318 1.15 -18.12 9.64
CA ILE A 318 0.11 -17.09 9.76
C ILE A 318 -0.38 -16.94 11.20
N THR A 319 -0.56 -18.04 11.92
CA THR A 319 -0.96 -18.01 13.35
C THR A 319 0.10 -17.32 14.20
N PHE A 320 1.39 -17.60 13.95
CA PHE A 320 2.51 -16.98 14.66
C PHE A 320 2.61 -15.48 14.35
N LEU A 321 2.56 -15.12 13.07
CA LEU A 321 2.55 -13.74 12.58
C LEU A 321 1.37 -12.94 13.14
N SER A 322 0.22 -13.60 13.35
CA SER A 322 -1.01 -12.96 13.86
C SER A 322 -1.13 -12.99 15.38
N CYS A 323 -0.04 -13.11 16.12
CA CYS A 323 -0.06 -13.17 17.60
C CYS A 323 -0.31 -11.81 18.27
N GLY A 324 -0.64 -10.76 17.50
CA GLY A 324 -0.87 -9.40 17.98
C GLY A 324 0.37 -8.51 17.89
N LYS A 325 0.16 -7.20 18.07
CA LYS A 325 1.24 -6.20 18.08
C LYS A 325 2.30 -6.53 19.14
N LYS A 326 3.55 -6.12 18.90
CA LYS A 326 4.68 -6.37 19.81
C LYS A 326 4.38 -5.82 21.22
N GLU A 327 4.44 -6.69 22.22
CA GLU A 327 4.30 -6.33 23.63
C GLU A 327 5.65 -6.15 24.33
N ALA A 328 5.65 -5.53 25.51
CA ALA A 328 6.84 -5.41 26.34
C ALA A 328 7.46 -6.78 26.61
N GLY A 329 8.78 -6.89 26.40
CA GLY A 329 9.51 -8.14 26.57
C GLY A 329 9.12 -9.26 25.58
N ASN A 330 8.42 -8.93 24.48
CA ASN A 330 7.96 -9.89 23.48
C ASN A 330 7.03 -10.97 24.09
N ALA A 331 6.18 -10.59 25.06
CA ALA A 331 5.36 -11.53 25.81
C ALA A 331 4.40 -12.35 24.93
N ASN A 332 3.59 -11.70 24.09
CA ASN A 332 2.71 -12.38 23.14
C ASN A 332 3.47 -13.24 22.12
N TYR A 333 4.61 -12.75 21.63
CA TYR A 333 5.51 -13.47 20.73
C TYR A 333 5.97 -14.79 21.36
N PHE A 334 6.56 -14.77 22.57
CA PHE A 334 7.10 -15.98 23.19
C PHE A 334 6.00 -16.94 23.59
N LYS A 335 4.83 -16.44 24.00
CA LYS A 335 3.65 -17.28 24.26
C LYS A 335 3.19 -18.02 23.00
N ALA A 336 3.13 -17.33 21.85
CA ALA A 336 2.77 -17.96 20.59
C ALA A 336 3.84 -18.94 20.12
N LEU A 337 5.12 -18.55 20.22
CA LEU A 337 6.26 -19.37 19.83
C LEU A 337 6.33 -20.67 20.65
N GLU A 338 6.18 -20.60 21.97
CA GLU A 338 6.16 -21.76 22.85
C GLU A 338 5.01 -22.69 22.52
N LYS A 339 3.80 -22.14 22.31
CA LYS A 339 2.62 -22.93 21.95
C LYS A 339 2.81 -23.69 20.64
N ILE A 340 3.44 -23.06 19.64
CA ILE A 340 3.60 -23.65 18.30
C ILE A 340 4.80 -24.60 18.25
N THR A 341 5.93 -24.23 18.86
CA THR A 341 7.21 -24.91 18.63
C THR A 341 7.85 -25.50 19.89
N GLY A 342 7.37 -25.13 21.08
CA GLY A 342 8.04 -25.40 22.35
C GLY A 342 9.30 -24.56 22.60
N ILE A 343 9.63 -23.62 21.71
CA ILE A 343 10.72 -22.66 21.94
C ILE A 343 10.25 -21.63 22.96
N THR A 344 10.97 -21.53 24.06
CA THR A 344 10.74 -20.59 25.15
C THR A 344 11.87 -19.59 25.19
N ARG A 345 11.68 -18.48 25.91
CA ARG A 345 12.77 -17.52 26.15
C ARG A 345 13.99 -18.17 26.82
N ALA A 346 13.78 -19.15 27.70
CA ALA A 346 14.86 -19.85 28.42
C ALA A 346 15.68 -20.78 27.52
N ASN A 347 15.07 -21.39 26.50
CA ASN A 347 15.77 -22.31 25.59
C ASN A 347 16.08 -21.68 24.21
N PHE A 348 15.76 -20.39 24.00
CA PHE A 348 15.86 -19.70 22.73
C PHE A 348 17.24 -19.87 22.08
N ASN A 349 18.32 -19.58 22.81
CA ASN A 349 19.67 -19.72 22.26
C ASN A 349 19.96 -21.14 21.77
N VAL A 350 19.61 -22.16 22.57
CA VAL A 350 19.85 -23.56 22.23
C VAL A 350 19.04 -24.00 21.01
N GLN A 351 17.84 -23.47 20.82
CA GLN A 351 16.99 -23.83 19.70
C GLN A 351 17.39 -23.10 18.42
N LEU A 352 17.74 -21.80 18.51
CA LEU A 352 18.19 -21.01 17.36
C LEU A 352 19.54 -21.48 16.84
N GLU A 353 20.44 -21.96 17.71
CA GLU A 353 21.71 -22.57 17.31
C GLU A 353 21.53 -23.64 16.23
N LYS A 354 20.52 -24.49 16.39
CA LYS A 354 20.19 -25.61 15.47
C LYS A 354 19.55 -25.14 14.16
N LEU A 355 19.13 -23.88 14.08
CA LEU A 355 18.50 -23.31 12.89
C LEU A 355 19.49 -22.47 12.09
N VAL A 356 20.47 -21.87 12.77
CA VAL A 356 21.54 -21.11 12.12
C VAL A 356 22.55 -22.05 11.44
N HIS A 357 22.86 -23.19 12.05
CA HIS A 357 23.80 -24.20 11.55
C HIS A 357 23.08 -25.46 11.07
#